data_AF-A0A7W1AZW3-F1
#
_entry.id   AF-A0A7W1AZW3-F1
#
_cell.length_a   1.000
_cell.length_b   1.000
_cell.length_c   1.000
_cell.angle_alpha   90.00
_cell.angle_beta   90.00
_cell.angle_gamma   90.00
#
_symmetry.space_group_name_H-M   'P 1'
#
loop_
_entity.id
_entity.type
_entity.pdbx_description
1 polymer ?
#
loop_
_entity_poly.entity_id
_entity_poly.type
_entity_poly.pdbx_seq_one_letter_code
_entity_poly.pdbx_strand_id
1 'polypeptide(L)' 'MTDAIGVMLCGHGSRDPDAVAQFSALAEQLADRFPLWPVDYGYLEFAR' A
#
# COMPACT_ATOMS: atom_id res chain seq x y z
N MET A 1 -9.75 -25.21 6.36
CA MET A 1 -9.06 -23.98 6.76
C MET A 1 -9.41 -22.93 5.73
N THR A 2 -10.15 -21.88 6.10
CA THR A 2 -10.27 -20.70 5.23
C THR A 2 -9.01 -19.90 5.47
N ASP A 3 -8.05 -19.96 4.54
CA ASP A 3 -6.86 -19.12 4.60
C ASP A 3 -7.28 -17.65 4.61
N ALA A 4 -6.75 -16.89 5.56
CA ALA A 4 -6.90 -15.46 5.59
C ALA A 4 -5.95 -14.84 4.55
N ILE A 5 -6.51 -14.12 3.59
CA ILE A 5 -5.75 -13.46 2.52
C ILE A 5 -5.46 -12.03 2.97
N GLY A 6 -4.20 -11.62 2.89
CA GLY A 6 -3.76 -10.23 3.09
C GLY A 6 -3.13 -9.66 1.82
N VAL A 7 -3.11 -8.34 1.71
CA VAL A 7 -2.52 -7.60 0.58
C VAL A 7 -1.44 -6.66 1.13
N MET A 8 -0.24 -6.74 0.54
CA MET A 8 0.86 -5.81 0.83
C MET A 8 1.27 -5.10 -0.46
N LEU A 9 1.20 -3.78 -0.47
CA LEU A 9 1.68 -2.96 -1.58
C LEU A 9 3.14 -2.58 -1.35
N CYS A 10 4.04 -3.08 -2.20
CA CYS A 10 5.47 -2.82 -2.10
C CYS A 10 5.90 -1.82 -3.18
N GLY A 11 6.13 -0.57 -2.78
CA GLY A 11 6.72 0.45 -3.65
C GLY A 11 8.24 0.44 -3.55
N HIS A 12 8.95 0.73 -4.64
CA HIS A 12 10.39 1.00 -4.54
C HIS A 12 10.66 2.23 -3.64
N GLY A 13 9.78 3.23 -3.73
CA GLY A 13 9.84 4.50 -3.02
C GLY A 13 10.48 5.61 -3.87
N SER A 14 10.18 6.87 -3.52
CA SER A 14 10.48 8.04 -4.34
C SER A 14 10.89 9.22 -3.47
N ARG A 15 11.76 10.07 -4.01
CA ARG A 15 12.13 11.37 -3.41
C ARG A 15 11.15 12.48 -3.79
N ASP A 16 10.22 12.19 -4.69
CA ASP A 16 9.15 13.08 -5.11
C ASP A 16 7.96 12.91 -4.15
N PRO A 17 7.58 13.95 -3.38
CA PRO A 17 6.44 13.88 -2.46
C PRO A 17 5.12 13.56 -3.15
N ASP A 18 4.93 14.00 -4.40
CA ASP A 18 3.68 13.74 -5.12
C ASP A 18 3.57 12.25 -5.48
N ALA A 19 4.69 11.61 -5.83
CA ALA A 19 4.72 10.18 -6.08
C ALA A 19 4.43 9.36 -4.81
N VAL A 20 4.97 9.78 -3.66
CA VAL A 20 4.69 9.14 -2.36
C VAL A 20 3.21 9.31 -2.01
N ALA A 21 2.64 10.51 -2.18
CA ALA A 21 1.24 10.79 -1.89
C ALA A 21 0.31 9.93 -2.77
N GLN A 22 0.56 9.88 -4.09
CA GLN A 22 -0.22 9.07 -5.02
C GLN A 22 -0.16 7.57 -4.68
N PHE A 23 1.01 7.07 -4.26
CA PHE A 23 1.17 5.67 -3.88
C PHE A 23 0.38 5.34 -2.60
N SER A 24 0.48 6.17 -1.56
CA SER A 24 -0.28 5.97 -0.32
C SER A 24 -1.79 6.04 -0.56
N ALA A 25 -2.26 6.97 -1.40
CA ALA A 25 -3.68 7.09 -1.74
C ALA A 25 -4.23 5.84 -2.46
N LEU A 26 -3.40 5.19 -3.29
CA LEU A 26 -3.77 3.91 -3.91
C LEU A 26 -3.93 2.81 -2.86
N ALA A 27 -3.03 2.73 -1.87
CA ALA A 27 -3.11 1.75 -0.80
C ALA A 27 -4.38 1.94 0.06
N GLU A 28 -4.73 3.18 0.38
CA GLU A 28 -5.98 3.52 1.08
C GLU A 28 -7.22 3.06 0.29
N GLN A 29 -7.26 3.33 -1.03
CA GLN A 29 -8.37 2.88 -1.88
C GLN A 29 -8.45 1.34 -1.99
N LEU A 30 -7.32 0.65 -1.91
CA LEU A 30 -7.30 -0.81 -1.88
C LEU A 30 -7.89 -1.34 -0.57
N ALA A 31 -7.61 -0.70 0.56
CA ALA A 31 -8.22 -1.05 1.84
C ALA A 31 -9.75 -0.91 1.80
N ASP A 32 -10.26 0.18 1.23
CA ASP A 32 -11.70 0.39 1.03
C ASP A 32 -12.33 -0.67 0.13
N ARG A 33 -11.58 -1.13 -0.89
CA ARG A 33 -12.05 -2.15 -1.84
C ARG A 33 -12.04 -3.56 -1.27
N PHE A 34 -11.15 -3.83 -0.32
CA PHE A 34 -10.99 -5.15 0.31
C PHE A 34 -11.20 -5.07 1.83
N PRO A 35 -12.42 -4.72 2.31
CA PRO A 35 -12.67 -4.47 3.73
C PRO A 35 -12.53 -5.70 4.63
N LEU A 36 -12.48 -6.90 4.04
CA LEU A 36 -12.31 -8.17 4.76
C LEU A 36 -10.85 -8.64 4.80
N TRP A 37 -9.95 -7.99 4.05
CA TRP A 37 -8.55 -8.37 3.96
C TRP A 37 -7.70 -7.30 4.65
N PRO A 38 -6.71 -7.67 5.48
CA PRO A 38 -5.72 -6.71 5.91
C PRO A 38 -4.96 -6.19 4.69
N VAL A 39 -4.97 -4.88 4.50
CA VAL A 39 -4.25 -4.16 3.45
C VAL A 39 -3.25 -3.22 4.11
N ASP A 40 -1.99 -3.29 3.69
CA ASP A 40 -0.94 -2.38 4.14
C ASP A 40 0.02 -2.04 2.97
N TYR A 41 0.89 -1.06 3.17
CA TYR A 41 1.86 -0.64 2.17
C TYR A 41 3.20 -0.25 2.78
N GLY A 42 4.24 -0.35 1.96
CA GLY A 42 5.59 0.03 2.36
C GLY A 42 6.46 0.43 1.17
N TYR A 43 7.57 1.07 1.51
CA TYR A 43 8.58 1.50 0.54
C TYR A 43 9.89 0.78 0.82
N LEU A 44 10.60 0.36 -0.23
CA LEU A 44 11.91 -0.26 -0.10
C LEU A 44 12.98 0.76 0.28
N GLU A 45 12.93 1.95 -0.31
CA GLU A 45 13.91 3.02 -0.10
C GLU A 45 13.41 4.41 -0.49
N PHE A 46 14.10 5.46 -0.02
CA PHE A 46 13.96 6.85 -0.45
C PHE A 46 12.61 7.57 -0.28
N ALA A 47 11.58 6.95 0.29
CA ALA A 47 10.32 7.63 0.64
C ALA A 47 10.54 8.63 1.78
N ARG A 48 10.29 9.91 1.51
CA ARG A 48 10.41 11.02 2.46
C ARG A 48 9.55 12.19 2.01
#